data_AF-A0A9J5ZBR9-F1
#
_entry.id   AF-A0A9J5ZBR9-F1
#
_cell.length_a   1.000
_cell.length_b   1.000
_cell.length_c   1.000
_cell.angle_alpha   90.00
_cell.angle_beta   90.00
_cell.angle_gamma   90.00
#
_symmetry.space_group_name_H-M   'P 1'
#
loop_
_entity.id
_entity.type
_entity.pdbx_description
1 polymer ?
#
loop_
_entity_poly.entity_id
_entity_poly.type
_entity_poly.pdbx_seq_one_letter_code
_entity_poly.pdbx_strand_id
1 'polypeptide(L)'
;MKVNDTMSKSLVCLAVFILFLFASLFYTGTIDYRSSFSLFDSPLSKPNPCFTEESDIEPLKVYMYDLEMKYNVGFLKGSSHYNAPPVTIDTLPKWPKYTGLRKQHSVEYWMLASLLYSIDDENGRTREAVRVFDPESANVFFVPFFSSLSYNTYYRHGNDSEVKYDDQLQVTILSFYLERVLIRKAKRLVAFVRFVSLIVTWYLLLAGGDRSPVKLVKNLWGTVIKAKYEEKDNWMTKEVTTPYGVSLWKSIRMLCNEFKVNTKIEVVDGAKTIIWNDDWHEAEIMDFLQKSEHWKRSAGRDHVIPMHHPNAFRCYREKVNAAIFIVADFGRPPPTVSNLRKDVVAPYAHVVETFEADDISDPYESRTTLLFFRGRTDRKDDGKDRQQMKDMLSGQKDVIFEAAGISGKGVNESTNGMRLSKFCLHPAGDTPSSCRLFDAIVSHCVPVIVSDRIELPFEDELDYTEFSIFFSREEAKKEGYMLDQLRSVSKARWVEMWGYLKKISHHFEYQYPPKKGDAVNMIWREVKHKLPATQLDVHRNRRLKVPDWWR
;
A
#
# COMPACT_ATOMS: atom_id res chain seq x y z
N MET A 1 49.25 38.23 -30.97
CA MET A 1 48.03 39.02 -30.68
C MET A 1 46.80 38.19 -31.03
N LYS A 2 46.26 37.48 -30.04
CA LYS A 2 44.92 36.89 -30.02
C LYS A 2 44.53 36.83 -28.54
N VAL A 3 44.04 37.96 -28.04
CA VAL A 3 43.48 38.11 -26.70
C VAL A 3 42.10 38.71 -26.92
N ASN A 4 41.12 38.22 -26.16
CA ASN A 4 39.74 38.70 -26.04
C ASN A 4 38.67 38.17 -27.01
N ASP A 5 38.36 36.88 -26.92
CA ASP A 5 36.97 36.45 -27.18
C ASP A 5 36.36 35.70 -25.97
N THR A 6 37.17 35.05 -25.15
CA THR A 6 36.70 34.32 -23.96
C THR A 6 36.38 35.24 -22.77
N MET A 7 37.17 36.31 -22.56
CA MET A 7 36.88 37.27 -21.48
C MET A 7 35.58 38.05 -21.70
N SER A 8 35.23 38.34 -22.96
CA SER A 8 34.00 39.07 -23.31
C SER A 8 32.74 38.27 -22.94
N LYS A 9 32.72 36.97 -23.24
CA LYS A 9 31.57 36.09 -22.95
C LYS A 9 31.35 35.88 -21.46
N SER A 10 32.41 35.74 -20.68
CA SER A 10 32.31 35.63 -19.22
C SER A 10 31.81 36.91 -18.56
N LEU A 11 32.23 38.08 -19.06
CA LEU A 11 31.73 39.38 -18.59
C LEU A 11 30.25 39.59 -18.93
N VAL A 12 29.81 39.17 -20.11
CA VAL A 12 28.39 39.22 -20.50
C VAL A 12 27.54 38.28 -19.63
N CYS A 13 27.99 37.05 -19.38
CA CYS A 13 27.28 36.12 -18.49
C CYS A 13 27.19 36.65 -17.05
N LEU A 14 28.27 37.27 -16.55
CA LEU A 14 28.28 37.87 -15.22
C LEU A 14 27.30 39.06 -15.13
N ALA A 15 27.25 39.91 -16.16
CA ALA A 15 26.31 41.03 -16.23
C ALA A 15 24.84 40.56 -16.27
N VAL A 16 24.54 39.51 -17.04
CA VAL A 16 23.19 38.91 -17.09
C VAL A 16 22.81 38.30 -15.74
N PHE A 17 23.74 37.64 -15.06
CA PHE A 17 23.49 37.05 -13.74
C PHE A 17 23.24 38.11 -12.67
N ILE A 18 24.00 39.22 -12.70
CA ILE A 18 23.80 40.36 -11.78
C ILE A 18 22.44 41.03 -12.05
N LEU A 19 22.03 41.19 -13.32
CA LEU A 19 20.69 41.70 -13.66
C LEU A 19 19.57 40.78 -13.16
N PHE A 20 19.77 39.46 -13.22
CA PHE A 20 18.80 38.49 -12.69
C PHE A 20 18.68 38.54 -11.17
N LEU A 21 19.80 38.73 -10.46
CA LEU A 21 19.82 38.92 -9.01
C LEU A 21 19.18 40.25 -8.58
N PHE A 22 19.40 41.32 -9.34
CA PHE A 22 18.72 42.59 -9.09
C PHE A 22 17.21 42.49 -9.34
N ALA A 23 16.78 41.81 -10.41
CA ALA A 23 15.36 41.57 -10.69
C ALA A 23 14.67 40.73 -9.60
N SER A 24 15.36 39.73 -9.02
CA SER A 24 14.80 38.93 -7.93
C SER A 24 14.73 39.69 -6.58
N LEU A 25 15.64 40.64 -6.35
CA LEU A 25 15.59 41.54 -5.20
C LEU A 25 14.42 42.54 -5.28
N PHE A 26 14.02 42.97 -6.49
CA PHE A 26 12.82 43.81 -6.67
C PHE A 26 11.51 43.02 -6.64
N TYR A 27 11.53 41.71 -6.92
CA TYR A 27 10.34 40.86 -6.86
C TYR A 27 10.04 40.28 -5.46
N THR A 28 10.96 40.43 -4.52
CA THR A 28 10.80 39.93 -3.13
C THR A 28 10.43 41.03 -2.13
N GLY A 29 10.20 42.27 -2.59
CA GLY A 29 9.72 43.39 -1.78
C GLY A 29 8.27 43.75 -2.07
N THR A 30 7.40 43.53 -1.09
CA THR A 30 5.99 43.98 -0.97
C THR A 30 4.90 43.16 -1.66
N ILE A 31 4.60 41.97 -1.10
CA ILE A 31 3.19 41.57 -0.99
C ILE A 31 2.92 41.19 0.47
N ASP A 32 2.37 42.17 1.18
CA ASP A 32 1.86 42.07 2.54
C ASP A 32 0.44 41.47 2.48
N TYR A 33 0.26 40.23 2.94
CA TYR A 33 -1.05 39.57 3.02
C TYR A 33 -1.67 39.71 4.43
N ARG A 34 -1.41 40.81 5.14
CA ARG A 34 -2.10 41.12 6.39
C ARG A 34 -3.00 42.34 6.24
N SER A 35 -4.29 42.08 6.45
CA SER A 35 -5.35 43.03 6.82
C SER A 35 -5.66 44.17 5.84
N SER A 36 -6.74 44.00 5.05
CA SER A 36 -7.79 45.02 4.83
C SER A 36 -8.93 44.46 3.99
N PHE A 37 -9.81 43.67 4.60
CA PHE A 37 -11.21 43.54 4.20
C PHE A 37 -12.05 43.33 5.47
N SER A 38 -12.07 44.37 6.30
CA SER A 38 -13.09 44.57 7.32
C SER A 38 -13.97 45.71 6.81
N LEU A 39 -15.08 45.36 6.15
CA LEU A 39 -16.31 46.15 6.06
C LEU A 39 -17.40 45.30 5.37
N PHE A 40 -17.90 44.32 6.12
CA PHE A 40 -19.29 43.87 6.10
C PHE A 40 -19.56 43.25 7.47
N ASP A 41 -19.74 44.11 8.49
CA ASP A 41 -20.42 43.71 9.72
C ASP A 41 -21.89 43.49 9.37
N SER A 42 -22.22 42.28 8.96
CA SER A 42 -23.57 41.74 9.17
C SER A 42 -23.52 40.95 10.47
N PRO A 43 -24.53 41.05 11.35
CA PRO A 43 -24.56 40.26 12.56
C PRO A 43 -24.46 38.78 12.17
N LEU A 44 -23.55 38.04 12.81
CA LEU A 44 -23.50 36.58 12.77
C LEU A 44 -24.86 36.06 13.27
N SER A 45 -25.85 35.98 12.38
CA SER A 45 -26.83 34.91 12.48
C SER A 45 -26.02 33.64 12.26
N LYS A 46 -25.93 32.81 13.30
CA LYS A 46 -25.56 31.40 13.17
C LYS A 46 -26.13 30.89 11.85
N PRO A 47 -25.36 30.22 10.98
CA PRO A 47 -26.01 29.51 9.89
C PRO A 47 -26.99 28.56 10.58
N ASN A 48 -28.29 28.85 10.46
CA ASN A 48 -29.27 27.81 10.65
C ASN A 48 -28.80 26.71 9.71
N PRO A 49 -28.43 25.52 10.22
CA PRO A 49 -28.27 24.41 9.33
C PRO A 49 -29.61 24.36 8.61
N CYS A 50 -29.59 24.51 7.29
CA CYS A 50 -30.70 24.04 6.51
C CYS A 50 -30.67 22.52 6.75
N PHE A 51 -31.31 22.08 7.83
CA PHE A 51 -31.70 20.71 8.02
C PHE A 51 -32.64 20.44 6.86
N THR A 52 -32.06 20.02 5.73
CA THR A 52 -32.75 19.04 4.91
C THR A 52 -33.07 17.92 5.87
N GLU A 53 -34.37 17.67 6.08
CA GLU A 53 -34.84 16.53 6.85
C GLU A 53 -33.99 15.30 6.45
N GLU A 54 -33.53 14.56 7.46
CA GLU A 54 -32.62 13.41 7.39
C GLU A 54 -33.17 12.22 6.57
N SER A 55 -34.19 12.44 5.76
CA SER A 55 -35.05 11.43 5.15
C SER A 55 -34.74 11.09 3.69
N ASP A 56 -33.91 11.82 2.94
CA ASP A 56 -33.66 11.49 1.51
C ASP A 56 -32.23 11.80 1.00
N ILE A 57 -31.18 11.41 1.74
CA ILE A 57 -29.83 11.38 1.13
C ILE A 57 -29.72 10.10 0.28
N GLU A 58 -29.78 10.25 -1.04
CA GLU A 58 -29.65 9.12 -1.98
C GLU A 58 -28.33 8.35 -1.74
N PRO A 59 -28.37 7.01 -1.60
CA PRO A 59 -27.17 6.21 -1.41
C PRO A 59 -26.20 6.35 -2.59
N LEU A 60 -24.90 6.24 -2.34
CA LEU A 60 -23.90 6.15 -3.40
C LEU A 60 -24.15 4.89 -4.25
N LYS A 61 -24.43 5.05 -5.54
CA LYS A 61 -24.59 3.93 -6.48
C LYS A 61 -23.23 3.43 -6.93
N VAL A 62 -22.90 2.19 -6.59
CA VAL A 62 -21.59 1.60 -6.86
C VAL A 62 -21.74 0.43 -7.82
N TYR A 63 -21.13 0.53 -9.00
CA TYR A 63 -20.94 -0.65 -9.84
C TYR A 63 -19.72 -1.41 -9.35
N MET A 64 -19.86 -2.70 -9.05
CA MET A 64 -18.73 -3.56 -8.66
C MET A 64 -18.40 -4.50 -9.81
N TYR A 65 -17.14 -4.49 -10.26
CA TYR A 65 -16.67 -5.45 -11.25
C TYR A 65 -16.78 -6.90 -10.74
N ASP A 66 -17.28 -7.79 -11.60
CA ASP A 66 -17.35 -9.22 -11.32
C ASP A 66 -16.00 -9.89 -11.60
N LEU A 67 -15.04 -9.66 -10.72
CA LEU A 67 -13.72 -10.30 -10.79
C LEU A 67 -13.78 -11.75 -10.28
N GLU A 68 -13.06 -12.65 -10.94
CA GLU A 68 -12.86 -14.04 -10.48
C GLU A 68 -12.33 -14.08 -9.05
N MET A 69 -12.67 -15.13 -8.29
CA MET A 69 -12.31 -15.22 -6.87
C MET A 69 -10.80 -15.17 -6.61
N LYS A 70 -9.96 -15.56 -7.57
CA LYS A 70 -8.49 -15.49 -7.45
C LYS A 70 -7.95 -14.08 -7.21
N TYR A 71 -8.72 -13.04 -7.55
CA TYR A 71 -8.36 -11.65 -7.34
C TYR A 71 -8.86 -11.08 -6.01
N ASN A 72 -9.67 -11.82 -5.24
CA ASN A 72 -10.24 -11.35 -3.98
C ASN A 72 -10.21 -12.41 -2.87
N VAL A 73 -11.37 -12.98 -2.54
CA VAL A 73 -11.55 -13.91 -1.43
C VAL A 73 -10.84 -15.25 -1.65
N GLY A 74 -10.35 -15.54 -2.87
CA GLY A 74 -9.47 -16.66 -3.17
C GLY A 74 -8.18 -16.62 -2.34
N PHE A 75 -7.65 -15.44 -2.05
CA PHE A 75 -6.48 -15.29 -1.17
C PHE A 75 -6.74 -15.72 0.28
N LEU A 76 -8.01 -15.91 0.69
CA LEU A 76 -8.38 -16.43 2.01
C LEU A 76 -8.51 -17.97 2.02
N LYS A 77 -8.80 -18.59 0.87
CA LYS A 77 -9.11 -20.03 0.76
C LYS A 77 -7.98 -20.88 0.16
N GLY A 78 -6.89 -20.27 -0.32
CA GLY A 78 -5.77 -20.99 -0.95
C GLY A 78 -6.05 -21.38 -2.41
N SER A 79 -5.14 -22.15 -3.01
CA SER A 79 -5.06 -22.38 -4.47
C SER A 79 -6.19 -23.18 -5.11
N SER A 80 -7.06 -23.84 -4.34
CA SER A 80 -8.15 -24.69 -4.83
C SER A 80 -9.31 -23.94 -5.51
N HIS A 81 -9.35 -22.61 -5.43
CA HIS A 81 -10.47 -21.79 -5.92
C HIS A 81 -10.09 -20.76 -6.99
N TYR A 82 -8.94 -20.91 -7.63
CA TYR A 82 -8.45 -19.91 -8.60
C TYR A 82 -9.37 -19.74 -9.81
N ASN A 83 -10.06 -20.79 -10.24
CA ASN A 83 -10.99 -20.75 -11.37
C ASN A 83 -12.47 -20.72 -10.92
N ALA A 84 -12.75 -20.25 -9.70
CA ALA A 84 -14.10 -20.15 -9.18
C ALA A 84 -14.80 -18.88 -9.70
N PRO A 85 -16.13 -18.93 -9.95
CA PRO A 85 -16.91 -17.78 -10.42
C PRO A 85 -16.85 -16.62 -9.42
N PRO A 86 -17.20 -15.38 -9.83
CA PRO A 86 -17.25 -14.23 -8.94
C PRO A 86 -18.04 -14.51 -7.65
N VAL A 87 -17.54 -13.97 -6.53
CA VAL A 87 -18.12 -14.20 -5.21
C VAL A 87 -19.50 -13.53 -5.10
N THR A 88 -20.43 -14.27 -4.48
CA THR A 88 -21.79 -13.84 -4.14
C THR A 88 -21.97 -13.81 -2.63
N ILE A 89 -23.10 -13.28 -2.14
CA ILE A 89 -23.43 -13.29 -0.71
C ILE A 89 -23.41 -14.72 -0.12
N ASP A 90 -23.89 -15.72 -0.86
CA ASP A 90 -23.95 -17.12 -0.42
C ASP A 90 -22.57 -17.80 -0.37
N THR A 91 -21.63 -17.31 -1.17
CA THR A 91 -20.30 -17.92 -1.33
C THR A 91 -19.19 -17.14 -0.62
N LEU A 92 -19.51 -15.96 -0.08
CA LEU A 92 -18.62 -15.09 0.67
C LEU A 92 -18.08 -15.81 1.92
N PRO A 93 -16.77 -16.13 2.00
CA PRO A 93 -16.22 -16.71 3.21
C PRO A 93 -16.26 -15.72 4.36
N LYS A 94 -16.51 -16.20 5.57
CA LYS A 94 -16.28 -15.40 6.78
C LYS A 94 -14.79 -15.06 6.90
N TRP A 95 -14.50 -13.84 7.33
CA TRP A 95 -13.13 -13.44 7.66
C TRP A 95 -12.53 -14.39 8.72
N PRO A 96 -11.32 -14.92 8.51
CA PRO A 96 -10.74 -15.87 9.48
C PRO A 96 -10.35 -15.18 10.79
N LYS A 97 -10.71 -15.79 11.93
CA LYS A 97 -10.56 -15.21 13.28
C LYS A 97 -9.11 -14.85 13.65
N TYR A 98 -8.11 -15.60 13.19
CA TYR A 98 -6.71 -15.44 13.59
C TYR A 98 -5.80 -15.12 12.40
N THR A 99 -5.82 -13.87 11.95
CA THR A 99 -5.10 -13.44 10.75
C THR A 99 -4.01 -12.40 11.03
N GLY A 100 -3.92 -11.88 12.26
CA GLY A 100 -2.87 -10.95 12.69
C GLY A 100 -2.70 -9.79 11.71
N LEU A 101 -1.51 -9.68 11.10
CA LEU A 101 -1.17 -8.66 10.10
C LEU A 101 -2.05 -8.67 8.83
N ARG A 102 -2.69 -9.79 8.48
CA ARG A 102 -3.63 -9.83 7.36
C ARG A 102 -4.95 -9.13 7.73
N LYS A 103 -5.36 -9.14 9.01
CA LYS A 103 -6.57 -8.44 9.48
C LYS A 103 -6.43 -6.94 9.31
N GLN A 104 -5.32 -6.33 9.73
CA GLN A 104 -5.17 -4.87 9.71
C GLN A 104 -5.30 -4.22 8.32
N HIS A 105 -5.11 -4.98 7.23
CA HIS A 105 -5.33 -4.53 5.85
C HIS A 105 -6.41 -5.37 5.15
N SER A 106 -7.56 -5.52 5.81
CA SER A 106 -8.71 -6.28 5.31
C SER A 106 -9.80 -5.38 4.71
N VAL A 107 -9.53 -4.10 4.50
CA VAL A 107 -10.50 -3.09 4.05
C VAL A 107 -11.21 -3.53 2.77
N GLU A 108 -10.48 -4.16 1.84
CA GLU A 108 -11.02 -4.67 0.58
C GLU A 108 -12.13 -5.71 0.78
N TYR A 109 -11.96 -6.58 1.78
CA TYR A 109 -12.96 -7.58 2.11
C TYR A 109 -14.23 -6.95 2.66
N TRP A 110 -14.11 -5.98 3.57
CA TRP A 110 -15.27 -5.37 4.19
C TRP A 110 -16.06 -4.50 3.21
N MET A 111 -15.37 -3.77 2.32
CA MET A 111 -16.01 -3.02 1.24
C MET A 111 -16.74 -3.95 0.26
N LEU A 112 -16.09 -5.03 -0.19
CA LEU A 112 -16.74 -6.04 -1.05
C LEU A 112 -17.96 -6.67 -0.35
N ALA A 113 -17.80 -7.10 0.91
CA ALA A 113 -18.87 -7.70 1.68
C ALA A 113 -20.06 -6.75 1.85
N SER A 114 -19.82 -5.45 2.05
CA SER A 114 -20.89 -4.45 2.16
C SER A 114 -21.72 -4.31 0.87
N LEU A 115 -21.09 -4.40 -0.30
CA LEU A 115 -21.77 -4.32 -1.58
C LEU A 115 -22.47 -5.62 -1.98
N LEU A 116 -21.95 -6.77 -1.54
CA LEU A 116 -22.60 -8.08 -1.70
C LEU A 116 -23.81 -8.25 -0.78
N TYR A 117 -23.81 -7.58 0.37
CA TYR A 117 -24.90 -7.62 1.32
C TYR A 117 -26.13 -6.87 0.77
N SER A 118 -26.88 -7.52 -0.12
CA SER A 118 -28.22 -7.12 -0.49
C SER A 118 -29.21 -7.82 0.44
N ILE A 119 -29.92 -7.04 1.26
CA ILE A 119 -31.19 -7.51 1.82
C ILE A 119 -32.20 -6.48 1.38
N ASP A 120 -33.31 -6.99 0.84
CA ASP A 120 -34.62 -6.36 0.80
C ASP A 120 -35.04 -6.00 2.24
N ASP A 121 -34.33 -5.05 2.85
CA ASP A 121 -34.52 -4.72 4.26
C ASP A 121 -35.76 -3.83 4.31
N GLU A 122 -36.91 -4.45 4.56
CA GLU A 122 -38.20 -3.82 4.88
C GLU A 122 -38.09 -2.78 6.04
N ASN A 123 -36.92 -2.67 6.68
CA ASN A 123 -36.62 -1.77 7.80
C ASN A 123 -36.06 -0.38 7.43
N GLY A 124 -36.01 0.00 6.15
CA GLY A 124 -35.81 1.40 5.77
C GLY A 124 -34.50 2.06 6.25
N ARG A 125 -33.43 1.28 6.48
CA ARG A 125 -32.12 1.85 6.85
C ARG A 125 -31.47 2.47 5.61
N THR A 126 -31.33 3.80 5.60
CA THR A 126 -30.53 4.55 4.62
C THR A 126 -29.11 3.97 4.59
N ARG A 127 -28.73 3.35 3.47
CA ARG A 127 -27.38 2.82 3.24
C ARG A 127 -26.49 3.95 2.72
N GLU A 128 -25.21 3.96 3.09
CA GLU A 128 -24.27 4.93 2.50
C GLU A 128 -23.95 4.60 1.02
N ALA A 129 -23.89 3.31 0.70
CA ALA A 129 -23.68 2.83 -0.67
C ALA A 129 -24.56 1.62 -0.99
N VAL A 130 -24.96 1.52 -2.26
CA VAL A 130 -25.72 0.40 -2.82
C VAL A 130 -25.04 -0.12 -4.08
N ARG A 131 -24.97 -1.45 -4.21
CA ARG A 131 -24.49 -2.05 -5.45
C ARG A 131 -25.53 -1.87 -6.56
N VAL A 132 -25.10 -1.38 -7.70
CA VAL A 132 -25.90 -1.38 -8.94
C VAL A 132 -25.28 -2.33 -9.96
N PHE A 133 -26.14 -2.96 -10.76
CA PHE A 133 -25.71 -3.91 -11.80
C PHE A 133 -25.67 -3.27 -13.19
N ASP A 134 -26.41 -2.18 -13.41
CA ASP A 134 -26.27 -1.36 -14.61
C ASP A 134 -25.13 -0.35 -14.42
N PRO A 135 -24.02 -0.46 -15.17
CA PRO A 135 -22.88 0.46 -15.05
C PRO A 135 -23.22 1.91 -15.43
N GLU A 136 -24.27 2.16 -16.22
CA GLU A 136 -24.68 3.51 -16.58
C GLU A 136 -25.43 4.22 -15.44
N SER A 137 -25.98 3.47 -14.49
CA SER A 137 -26.62 4.01 -13.29
C SER A 137 -25.64 4.33 -12.14
N ALA A 138 -24.36 3.97 -12.29
CA ALA A 138 -23.37 4.04 -11.24
C ALA A 138 -22.73 5.43 -11.09
N ASN A 139 -22.48 5.85 -9.84
CA ASN A 139 -21.67 7.03 -9.54
C ASN A 139 -20.16 6.72 -9.54
N VAL A 140 -19.78 5.52 -9.09
CA VAL A 140 -18.40 5.04 -9.05
C VAL A 140 -18.29 3.56 -9.41
N PHE A 141 -17.08 3.14 -9.79
CA PHE A 141 -16.72 1.77 -10.15
C PHE A 141 -15.79 1.17 -9.11
N PHE A 142 -16.28 0.27 -8.28
CA PHE A 142 -15.46 -0.43 -7.30
C PHE A 142 -14.70 -1.59 -7.96
N VAL A 143 -13.37 -1.62 -7.77
CA VAL A 143 -12.50 -2.71 -8.21
C VAL A 143 -12.23 -3.63 -7.01
N PRO A 144 -12.90 -4.80 -6.90
CA PRO A 144 -12.75 -5.68 -5.77
C PRO A 144 -11.49 -6.55 -5.90
N PHE A 145 -10.32 -5.92 -6.07
CA PHE A 145 -9.03 -6.60 -6.08
C PHE A 145 -8.35 -6.43 -4.72
N PHE A 146 -8.05 -7.53 -4.04
CA PHE A 146 -7.51 -7.53 -2.68
C PHE A 146 -5.98 -7.33 -2.70
N SER A 147 -5.56 -6.17 -3.20
CA SER A 147 -4.15 -5.83 -3.44
C SER A 147 -3.29 -5.91 -2.18
N SER A 148 -3.83 -5.53 -1.01
CA SER A 148 -3.14 -5.62 0.27
C SER A 148 -2.91 -7.06 0.72
N LEU A 149 -3.92 -7.92 0.49
CA LEU A 149 -3.82 -9.33 0.86
C LEU A 149 -2.91 -10.08 -0.12
N SER A 150 -2.99 -9.77 -1.41
CA SER A 150 -2.03 -10.26 -2.42
C SER A 150 -0.60 -9.95 -2.01
N TYR A 151 -0.31 -8.70 -1.63
CA TYR A 151 1.00 -8.32 -1.11
C TYR A 151 1.42 -9.12 0.13
N ASN A 152 0.52 -9.23 1.12
CA ASN A 152 0.82 -9.95 2.36
C ASN A 152 0.97 -11.47 2.18
N THR A 153 0.36 -12.05 1.16
CA THR A 153 0.42 -13.48 0.88
C THR A 153 1.70 -13.85 0.13
N TYR A 154 2.01 -13.16 -0.98
CA TYR A 154 3.12 -13.57 -1.84
C TYR A 154 4.43 -12.85 -1.52
N TYR A 155 4.40 -11.54 -1.25
CA TYR A 155 5.64 -10.77 -1.10
C TYR A 155 6.26 -10.85 0.29
N ARG A 156 5.47 -11.16 1.33
CA ARG A 156 5.94 -11.11 2.73
C ARG A 156 6.39 -12.47 3.28
N HIS A 157 5.88 -13.55 2.71
CA HIS A 157 6.19 -14.91 3.13
C HIS A 157 6.78 -15.68 1.95
N GLY A 158 8.11 -15.73 1.87
CA GLY A 158 8.81 -16.83 1.20
C GLY A 158 8.62 -18.13 1.98
N ASN A 159 7.37 -18.57 2.18
CA ASN A 159 7.06 -19.81 2.88
C ASN A 159 7.21 -20.97 1.88
N ASP A 160 8.16 -21.85 2.18
CA ASP A 160 8.62 -22.99 1.35
C ASP A 160 7.53 -24.00 0.91
N SER A 161 6.27 -23.89 1.36
CA SER A 161 5.19 -24.82 1.01
C SER A 161 4.27 -24.33 -0.11
N GLU A 162 3.99 -23.02 -0.21
CA GLU A 162 3.24 -22.44 -1.34
C GLU A 162 4.18 -22.10 -2.51
N VAL A 163 5.44 -21.79 -2.21
CA VAL A 163 6.54 -21.73 -3.18
C VAL A 163 6.68 -23.04 -3.95
N LYS A 164 6.30 -24.20 -3.38
CA LYS A 164 6.39 -25.50 -4.10
C LYS A 164 5.35 -25.69 -5.19
N TYR A 165 4.16 -25.08 -5.08
CA TYR A 165 3.14 -25.17 -6.13
C TYR A 165 3.42 -24.14 -7.22
N ASP A 166 3.98 -22.98 -6.85
CA ASP A 166 4.52 -22.02 -7.80
C ASP A 166 5.78 -22.56 -8.49
N ASP A 167 6.67 -23.26 -7.79
CA ASP A 167 7.78 -24.03 -8.37
C ASP A 167 7.26 -25.13 -9.31
N GLN A 168 6.14 -25.80 -9.01
CA GLN A 168 5.54 -26.77 -9.94
C GLN A 168 4.93 -26.10 -11.17
N LEU A 169 4.31 -24.93 -11.03
CA LEU A 169 3.78 -24.15 -12.16
C LEU A 169 4.91 -23.56 -13.00
N GLN A 170 5.93 -23.02 -12.36
CA GLN A 170 7.17 -22.53 -12.95
C GLN A 170 7.97 -23.66 -13.61
N VAL A 171 8.08 -24.85 -13.00
CA VAL A 171 8.68 -26.05 -13.60
C VAL A 171 7.80 -26.63 -14.69
N THR A 172 6.47 -26.49 -14.64
CA THR A 172 5.56 -26.91 -15.72
C THR A 172 5.63 -25.95 -16.90
N ILE A 173 5.80 -24.65 -16.66
CA ILE A 173 5.98 -23.63 -17.71
C ILE A 173 7.41 -23.68 -18.26
N LEU A 174 8.44 -23.83 -17.41
CA LEU A 174 9.82 -24.10 -17.80
C LEU A 174 9.94 -25.47 -18.46
N SER A 175 9.25 -26.53 -18.04
CA SER A 175 9.24 -27.80 -18.78
C SER A 175 8.54 -27.59 -20.11
N PHE A 176 7.39 -26.92 -20.17
CA PHE A 176 6.75 -26.60 -21.46
C PHE A 176 7.66 -25.78 -22.40
N TYR A 177 8.44 -24.84 -21.87
CA TYR A 177 9.42 -23.99 -22.59
C TYR A 177 10.77 -24.70 -22.92
N LEU A 178 11.29 -25.53 -22.01
CA LEU A 178 12.60 -26.20 -22.11
C LEU A 178 12.50 -27.62 -22.69
N GLU A 179 11.41 -28.35 -22.47
CA GLU A 179 11.16 -29.72 -22.94
C GLU A 179 11.05 -29.76 -24.48
N ARG A 180 10.58 -28.68 -25.10
CA ARG A 180 10.56 -28.54 -26.57
C ARG A 180 11.86 -28.00 -27.18
N VAL A 181 12.74 -27.34 -26.43
CA VAL A 181 13.92 -26.65 -26.97
C VAL A 181 15.26 -27.27 -26.53
N LEU A 182 15.40 -27.69 -25.27
CA LEU A 182 16.67 -28.11 -24.68
C LEU A 182 16.88 -29.62 -24.67
N ILE A 183 15.85 -30.45 -24.51
CA ILE A 183 16.07 -31.91 -24.37
C ILE A 183 16.63 -32.57 -25.64
N ARG A 184 16.33 -32.08 -26.85
CA ARG A 184 16.92 -32.63 -28.09
C ARG A 184 18.41 -32.28 -28.26
N LYS A 185 18.86 -31.10 -27.80
CA LYS A 185 20.27 -30.68 -27.85
C LYS A 185 21.05 -31.18 -26.63
N ALA A 186 20.44 -31.21 -25.45
CA ALA A 186 21.02 -31.75 -24.22
C ALA A 186 21.14 -33.28 -24.26
N LYS A 187 20.19 -34.03 -24.85
CA LYS A 187 20.36 -35.49 -25.05
C LYS A 187 21.51 -35.80 -26.02
N ARG A 188 21.71 -34.99 -27.07
CA ARG A 188 22.89 -35.09 -27.96
C ARG A 188 24.19 -34.70 -27.25
N LEU A 189 24.15 -33.69 -26.39
CA LEU A 189 25.30 -33.26 -25.58
C LEU A 189 25.66 -34.30 -24.52
N VAL A 190 24.70 -34.90 -23.84
CA VAL A 190 24.91 -35.98 -22.85
C VAL A 190 25.40 -37.26 -23.53
N ALA A 191 24.88 -37.60 -24.72
CA ALA A 191 25.39 -38.71 -25.52
C ALA A 191 26.84 -38.46 -25.99
N PHE A 192 27.14 -37.24 -26.44
CA PHE A 192 28.49 -36.82 -26.83
C PHE A 192 29.46 -36.80 -25.65
N VAL A 193 29.02 -36.32 -24.48
CA VAL A 193 29.80 -36.32 -23.22
C VAL A 193 30.08 -37.74 -22.76
N ARG A 194 29.10 -38.64 -22.80
CA ARG A 194 29.33 -40.07 -22.49
C ARG A 194 30.32 -40.71 -23.46
N PHE A 195 30.23 -40.38 -24.76
CA PHE A 195 31.15 -40.90 -25.78
C PHE A 195 32.60 -40.41 -25.58
N VAL A 196 32.81 -39.12 -25.32
CA VAL A 196 34.15 -38.55 -25.08
C VAL A 196 34.72 -39.03 -23.75
N SER A 197 33.92 -39.14 -22.69
CA SER A 197 34.37 -39.71 -21.41
C SER A 197 34.76 -41.19 -21.53
N LEU A 198 34.07 -41.98 -22.36
CA LEU A 198 34.44 -43.37 -22.64
C LEU A 198 35.77 -43.46 -23.40
N ILE A 199 36.00 -42.59 -24.39
CA ILE A 199 37.28 -42.54 -25.14
C ILE A 199 38.45 -42.15 -24.22
N VAL A 200 38.27 -41.14 -23.37
CA VAL A 200 39.30 -40.69 -22.43
C VAL A 200 39.60 -41.76 -21.38
N THR A 201 38.57 -42.46 -20.89
CA THR A 201 38.75 -43.56 -19.93
C THR A 201 39.45 -44.76 -20.58
N TRP A 202 39.11 -45.08 -21.83
CA TRP A 202 39.74 -46.15 -22.61
C TRP A 202 41.22 -45.85 -22.93
N TYR A 203 41.54 -44.60 -23.29
CA TYR A 203 42.92 -44.17 -23.55
C TYR A 203 43.79 -44.17 -22.28
N LEU A 204 43.22 -43.79 -21.12
CA LEU A 204 43.90 -43.81 -19.83
C LEU A 204 44.12 -45.23 -19.30
N LEU A 205 43.20 -46.17 -19.58
CA LEU A 205 43.36 -47.59 -19.26
C LEU A 205 44.46 -48.27 -20.10
N LEU A 206 44.64 -47.86 -21.37
CA LEU A 206 45.71 -48.36 -22.25
C LEU A 206 47.09 -47.77 -21.92
N ALA A 207 47.15 -46.56 -21.36
CA ALA A 207 48.40 -45.85 -21.10
C ALA A 207 49.07 -46.17 -19.74
N GLY A 208 48.49 -47.08 -18.94
CA GLY A 208 49.12 -47.63 -17.72
C GLY A 208 49.51 -46.60 -16.64
N GLY A 209 48.91 -45.41 -16.64
CA GLY A 209 49.34 -44.30 -15.78
C GLY A 209 48.41 -44.03 -14.61
N ASP A 210 48.93 -44.20 -13.38
CA ASP A 210 48.27 -43.82 -12.14
C ASP A 210 48.27 -42.30 -11.95
N ARG A 211 47.22 -41.60 -12.39
CA ARG A 211 46.81 -40.26 -11.90
C ARG A 211 45.30 -40.06 -12.01
N SER A 212 44.70 -39.52 -10.94
CA SER A 212 43.25 -39.31 -10.77
C SER A 212 42.60 -38.56 -11.97
N PRO A 213 41.73 -39.21 -12.77
CA PRO A 213 41.17 -38.63 -14.01
C PRO A 213 40.27 -37.40 -13.80
N VAL A 214 39.71 -37.23 -12.60
CA VAL A 214 38.62 -36.28 -12.33
C VAL A 214 39.07 -34.82 -12.31
N LYS A 215 40.32 -34.54 -11.92
CA LYS A 215 40.84 -33.17 -11.74
C LYS A 215 41.24 -32.51 -13.06
N LEU A 216 41.77 -33.27 -14.01
CA LEU A 216 42.17 -32.79 -15.33
C LEU A 216 40.94 -32.44 -16.20
N VAL A 217 39.91 -33.29 -16.14
CA VAL A 217 38.64 -33.11 -16.86
C VAL A 217 37.95 -31.82 -16.41
N LYS A 218 37.86 -31.55 -15.10
CA LYS A 218 37.27 -30.31 -14.56
C LYS A 218 37.95 -29.03 -15.06
N ASN A 219 39.28 -29.01 -15.13
CA ASN A 219 40.02 -27.82 -15.58
C ASN A 219 39.89 -27.58 -17.09
N LEU A 220 39.85 -28.63 -17.92
CA LEU A 220 39.61 -28.48 -19.36
C LEU A 220 38.19 -27.97 -19.64
N TRP A 221 37.19 -28.42 -18.87
CA TRP A 221 35.81 -27.98 -18.99
C TRP A 221 35.60 -26.52 -18.59
N GLY A 222 36.26 -26.04 -17.53
CA GLY A 222 36.22 -24.62 -17.17
C GLY A 222 36.71 -23.73 -18.31
N THR A 223 37.77 -24.15 -19.00
CA THR A 223 38.35 -23.43 -20.14
C THR A 223 37.50 -23.54 -21.41
N VAL A 224 36.92 -24.71 -21.71
CA VAL A 224 36.00 -24.89 -22.85
C VAL A 224 34.70 -24.10 -22.63
N ILE A 225 34.19 -24.06 -21.41
CA ILE A 225 32.98 -23.31 -21.08
C ILE A 225 33.25 -21.80 -21.16
N LYS A 226 34.37 -21.31 -20.65
CA LYS A 226 34.77 -19.91 -20.83
C LYS A 226 34.98 -19.56 -22.31
N ALA A 227 35.77 -20.34 -23.03
CA ALA A 227 36.07 -20.10 -24.45
C ALA A 227 34.85 -20.20 -25.36
N LYS A 228 33.81 -20.94 -24.98
CA LYS A 228 32.60 -21.14 -25.79
C LYS A 228 31.40 -20.31 -25.33
N TYR A 229 31.36 -19.86 -24.08
CA TYR A 229 30.16 -19.26 -23.49
C TYR A 229 30.36 -17.92 -22.74
N GLU A 230 31.58 -17.35 -22.67
CA GLU A 230 31.80 -15.98 -22.12
C GLU A 230 31.78 -14.85 -23.16
N GLU A 231 31.69 -15.13 -24.46
CA GLU A 231 31.48 -14.07 -25.47
C GLU A 231 30.00 -13.66 -25.52
N LYS A 232 29.73 -12.50 -24.93
CA LYS A 232 28.42 -11.88 -24.65
C LYS A 232 27.47 -11.75 -25.86
N ASP A 233 27.95 -11.98 -27.09
CA ASP A 233 27.22 -11.64 -28.33
C ASP A 233 26.94 -12.82 -29.29
N ASN A 234 27.40 -14.05 -29.00
CA ASN A 234 27.21 -15.19 -29.91
C ASN A 234 25.85 -15.92 -29.77
N TRP A 235 24.98 -15.49 -28.85
CA TRP A 235 23.65 -16.07 -28.65
C TRP A 235 22.50 -15.24 -29.24
N MET A 236 22.79 -14.09 -29.86
CA MET A 236 21.75 -13.18 -30.36
C MET A 236 21.57 -13.33 -31.87
N THR A 237 20.35 -13.59 -32.32
CA THR A 237 19.99 -13.47 -33.74
C THR A 237 20.01 -11.99 -34.15
N LYS A 238 20.40 -11.70 -35.41
CA LYS A 238 20.48 -10.33 -35.94
C LYS A 238 19.16 -9.58 -35.74
N GLU A 239 19.26 -8.31 -35.35
CA GLU A 239 18.13 -7.42 -35.12
C GLU A 239 17.32 -7.21 -36.41
N VAL A 240 16.00 -7.14 -36.30
CA VAL A 240 15.11 -7.12 -37.46
C VAL A 240 14.56 -5.72 -37.67
N THR A 241 14.75 -5.19 -38.87
CA THR A 241 14.42 -3.81 -39.24
C THR A 241 13.10 -3.68 -40.02
N THR A 242 12.31 -4.76 -40.17
CA THR A 242 11.05 -4.74 -40.93
C THR A 242 9.93 -5.56 -40.24
N PRO A 243 8.64 -5.20 -40.41
CA PRO A 243 7.54 -5.79 -39.64
C PRO A 243 6.89 -7.05 -40.26
N TYR A 244 7.25 -7.46 -41.49
CA TYR A 244 6.58 -8.56 -42.18
C TYR A 244 7.44 -9.83 -42.27
N GLY A 245 6.84 -11.00 -41.97
CA GLY A 245 7.43 -12.32 -42.23
C GLY A 245 8.43 -12.83 -41.17
N VAL A 246 8.30 -12.42 -39.90
CA VAL A 246 9.23 -12.85 -38.85
C VAL A 246 8.74 -14.08 -38.08
N SER A 247 9.65 -15.00 -37.78
CA SER A 247 9.36 -16.19 -36.96
C SER A 247 9.12 -15.80 -35.49
N LEU A 248 8.44 -16.67 -34.74
CA LEU A 248 8.17 -16.51 -33.30
C LEU A 248 9.41 -16.09 -32.50
N TRP A 249 10.59 -16.65 -32.83
CA TRP A 249 11.87 -16.32 -32.21
C TRP A 249 12.33 -14.87 -32.39
N LYS A 250 12.02 -14.25 -33.53
CA LYS A 250 12.32 -12.84 -33.80
C LYS A 250 11.34 -11.89 -33.08
N SER A 251 10.10 -12.33 -32.85
CA SER A 251 9.11 -11.59 -32.04
C SER A 251 9.49 -11.60 -30.55
N ILE A 252 9.91 -12.76 -30.02
CA ILE A 252 10.46 -12.87 -28.66
C ILE A 252 11.72 -11.99 -28.49
N ARG A 253 12.54 -11.87 -29.54
CA ARG A 253 13.72 -10.98 -29.55
C ARG A 253 13.35 -9.50 -29.51
N MET A 254 12.32 -9.06 -30.22
CA MET A 254 11.83 -7.66 -30.15
C MET A 254 11.42 -7.27 -28.73
N LEU A 255 10.79 -8.19 -27.99
CA LEU A 255 10.34 -7.97 -26.61
C LEU A 255 11.42 -8.27 -25.56
N CYS A 256 12.65 -8.62 -25.97
CA CYS A 256 13.71 -9.06 -25.07
C CYS A 256 14.23 -7.93 -24.16
N ASN A 257 14.19 -6.68 -24.62
CA ASN A 257 14.54 -5.53 -23.79
C ASN A 257 13.46 -5.26 -22.74
N GLU A 258 12.17 -5.34 -23.10
CA GLU A 258 11.07 -5.27 -22.13
C GLU A 258 11.14 -6.42 -21.11
N PHE A 259 11.41 -7.64 -21.57
CA PHE A 259 11.62 -8.79 -20.69
C PHE A 259 12.78 -8.54 -19.73
N LYS A 260 13.97 -8.12 -20.22
CA LYS A 260 15.15 -7.85 -19.38
C LYS A 260 14.95 -6.71 -18.38
N VAL A 261 14.23 -5.65 -18.77
CA VAL A 261 13.92 -4.52 -17.86
C VAL A 261 12.97 -4.97 -16.75
N ASN A 262 12.08 -5.92 -17.04
CA ASN A 262 11.09 -6.40 -16.08
C ASN A 262 11.51 -7.67 -15.32
N THR A 263 12.65 -8.31 -15.66
CA THR A 263 13.19 -9.48 -14.94
C THR A 263 14.35 -9.09 -14.04
N LYS A 264 14.33 -9.55 -12.78
CA LYS A 264 15.54 -9.59 -11.94
C LYS A 264 15.86 -11.03 -11.59
N ILE A 265 17.09 -11.46 -11.88
CA ILE A 265 17.59 -12.80 -11.56
C ILE A 265 18.67 -12.64 -10.50
N GLU A 266 18.45 -13.22 -9.32
CA GLU A 266 19.46 -13.28 -8.26
C GLU A 266 19.82 -14.75 -8.00
N VAL A 267 21.07 -15.10 -8.29
CA VAL A 267 21.62 -16.43 -8.05
C VAL A 267 22.24 -16.39 -6.66
N VAL A 268 21.63 -17.10 -5.70
CA VAL A 268 22.01 -17.01 -4.28
C VAL A 268 23.20 -17.94 -3.97
N ASP A 269 23.01 -19.26 -3.88
CA ASP A 269 24.09 -20.20 -3.51
C ASP A 269 24.27 -21.37 -4.51
N GLY A 270 23.60 -21.30 -5.66
CA GLY A 270 23.64 -22.36 -6.68
C GLY A 270 22.67 -23.53 -6.45
N ALA A 271 21.89 -23.54 -5.37
CA ALA A 271 20.77 -24.48 -5.16
C ALA A 271 19.38 -23.85 -5.38
N LYS A 272 19.27 -22.51 -5.33
CA LYS A 272 18.03 -21.75 -5.57
C LYS A 272 18.23 -20.67 -6.64
N THR A 273 17.32 -20.62 -7.62
CA THR A 273 17.18 -19.50 -8.56
C THR A 273 15.77 -18.95 -8.36
N ILE A 274 15.63 -17.74 -7.81
CA ILE A 274 14.33 -17.07 -7.69
C ILE A 274 14.04 -16.45 -9.06
N ILE A 275 12.95 -16.89 -9.70
CA ILE A 275 12.53 -16.39 -11.00
C ILE A 275 11.17 -15.69 -10.82
N TRP A 276 11.19 -14.35 -10.92
CA TRP A 276 10.06 -13.39 -10.97
C TRP A 276 9.43 -12.85 -9.68
N ASN A 277 9.00 -11.58 -9.81
CA ASN A 277 8.08 -10.83 -8.96
C ASN A 277 6.68 -11.47 -8.99
N ASP A 278 6.00 -11.50 -7.85
CA ASP A 278 4.60 -11.90 -7.67
C ASP A 278 3.56 -10.95 -8.34
N ASP A 279 3.98 -10.15 -9.33
CA ASP A 279 3.26 -9.03 -9.96
C ASP A 279 2.14 -9.46 -10.93
N TRP A 280 1.91 -10.76 -11.15
CA TRP A 280 1.01 -11.25 -12.20
C TRP A 280 -0.46 -10.88 -11.99
N HIS A 281 -0.98 -10.98 -10.76
CA HIS A 281 -2.36 -10.60 -10.48
C HIS A 281 -2.58 -9.10 -10.69
N GLU A 282 -1.61 -8.26 -10.28
CA GLU A 282 -1.69 -6.82 -10.51
C GLU A 282 -1.64 -6.50 -12.01
N ALA A 283 -0.75 -7.16 -12.77
CA ALA A 283 -0.65 -6.99 -14.22
C ALA A 283 -1.93 -7.42 -14.96
N GLU A 284 -2.52 -8.54 -14.59
CA GLU A 284 -3.78 -9.04 -15.16
C GLU A 284 -4.95 -8.10 -14.87
N ILE A 285 -5.05 -7.60 -13.63
CA ILE A 285 -6.06 -6.61 -13.28
C ILE A 285 -5.85 -5.32 -14.06
N MET A 286 -4.60 -4.89 -14.27
CA MET A 286 -4.31 -3.73 -15.11
C MET A 286 -4.77 -3.91 -16.56
N ASP A 287 -4.46 -5.06 -17.16
CA ASP A 287 -4.89 -5.39 -18.52
C ASP A 287 -6.42 -5.47 -18.63
N PHE A 288 -7.08 -6.11 -17.65
CA PHE A 288 -8.54 -6.19 -17.55
C PHE A 288 -9.18 -4.79 -17.48
N LEU A 289 -8.69 -3.93 -16.58
CA LEU A 289 -9.21 -2.57 -16.42
C LEU A 289 -9.01 -1.75 -17.68
N GLN A 290 -7.81 -1.75 -18.26
CA GLN A 290 -7.52 -0.97 -19.48
C GLN A 290 -8.36 -1.38 -20.69
N LYS A 291 -8.79 -2.65 -20.75
CA LYS A 291 -9.70 -3.16 -21.80
C LYS A 291 -11.16 -2.78 -21.56
N SER A 292 -11.56 -2.51 -20.31
CA SER A 292 -12.93 -2.14 -19.94
C SER A 292 -13.35 -0.80 -20.55
N GLU A 293 -14.53 -0.76 -21.19
CA GLU A 293 -15.10 0.48 -21.72
C GLU A 293 -15.36 1.52 -20.62
N HIS A 294 -15.75 1.07 -19.41
CA HIS A 294 -15.99 1.96 -18.27
C HIS A 294 -14.71 2.63 -17.79
N TRP A 295 -13.58 1.91 -17.80
CA TRP A 295 -12.27 2.49 -17.50
C TRP A 295 -11.86 3.52 -18.56
N LYS A 296 -12.00 3.19 -19.84
CA LYS A 296 -11.66 4.09 -20.96
C LYS A 296 -12.48 5.39 -20.90
N ARG A 297 -13.74 5.32 -20.48
CA ARG A 297 -14.68 6.45 -20.38
C ARG A 297 -14.24 7.56 -19.42
N SER A 298 -13.59 7.21 -18.33
CA SER A 298 -13.14 8.14 -17.28
C SER A 298 -11.62 8.22 -17.15
N ALA A 299 -10.89 7.40 -17.90
CA ALA A 299 -9.47 7.10 -17.69
C ALA A 299 -9.19 6.62 -16.24
N GLY A 300 -10.14 5.91 -15.63
CA GLY A 300 -10.02 5.37 -14.27
C GLY A 300 -10.39 6.34 -13.14
N ARG A 301 -10.81 7.57 -13.44
CA ARG A 301 -11.03 8.61 -12.42
C ARG A 301 -12.21 8.34 -11.48
N ASP A 302 -13.26 7.70 -11.99
CA ASP A 302 -14.44 7.29 -11.23
C ASP A 302 -14.28 5.88 -10.62
N HIS A 303 -13.07 5.29 -10.67
CA HIS A 303 -12.77 4.00 -10.08
C HIS A 303 -12.28 4.13 -8.65
N VAL A 304 -12.79 3.25 -7.78
CA VAL A 304 -12.35 3.11 -6.40
C VAL A 304 -11.50 1.85 -6.30
N ILE A 305 -10.22 2.03 -5.97
CA ILE A 305 -9.25 0.94 -5.84
C ILE A 305 -8.69 0.93 -4.41
N PRO A 306 -9.07 -0.05 -3.59
CA PRO A 306 -8.45 -0.20 -2.30
C PRO A 306 -6.97 -0.60 -2.38
N MET A 307 -6.12 0.19 -1.73
CA MET A 307 -4.67 0.02 -1.63
C MET A 307 -4.21 0.27 -0.20
N HIS A 308 -4.91 -0.35 0.76
CA HIS A 308 -4.73 -0.05 2.19
C HIS A 308 -3.33 -0.45 2.70
N HIS A 309 -2.73 -1.52 2.18
CA HIS A 309 -1.33 -1.80 2.47
C HIS A 309 -0.40 -0.82 1.71
N PRO A 310 0.57 -0.18 2.39
CA PRO A 310 1.44 0.84 1.78
C PRO A 310 2.24 0.37 0.55
N ASN A 311 2.48 -0.94 0.44
CA ASN A 311 3.20 -1.55 -0.68
C ASN A 311 2.30 -2.26 -1.70
N ALA A 312 0.97 -2.23 -1.58
CA ALA A 312 0.07 -2.74 -2.62
C ALA A 312 0.32 -2.01 -3.95
N PHE A 313 0.13 -2.63 -5.12
CA PHE A 313 0.34 -1.97 -6.42
C PHE A 313 1.72 -1.31 -6.60
N ARG A 314 2.76 -1.77 -5.91
CA ARG A 314 4.05 -1.05 -5.86
C ARG A 314 4.60 -0.71 -7.25
N CYS A 315 4.46 -1.61 -8.22
CA CYS A 315 4.95 -1.44 -9.60
C CYS A 315 3.92 -0.80 -10.55
N TYR A 316 2.63 -0.78 -10.18
CA TYR A 316 1.53 -0.40 -11.06
C TYR A 316 0.75 0.83 -10.59
N ARG A 317 1.03 1.36 -9.39
CA ARG A 317 0.28 2.47 -8.77
C ARG A 317 0.25 3.71 -9.65
N GLU A 318 1.34 4.04 -10.34
CA GLU A 318 1.38 5.17 -11.28
C GLU A 318 0.41 4.98 -12.47
N LYS A 319 0.18 3.74 -12.91
CA LYS A 319 -0.74 3.45 -14.02
C LYS A 319 -2.21 3.61 -13.64
N VAL A 320 -2.52 3.67 -12.35
CA VAL A 320 -3.88 3.83 -11.80
C VAL A 320 -4.01 5.07 -10.91
N ASN A 321 -3.04 5.98 -10.92
CA ASN A 321 -3.00 7.16 -10.06
C ASN A 321 -4.18 8.12 -10.25
N ALA A 322 -4.91 8.00 -11.37
CA ALA A 322 -6.11 8.77 -11.65
C ALA A 322 -7.30 8.36 -10.77
N ALA A 323 -7.32 7.12 -10.26
CA ALA A 323 -8.41 6.56 -9.47
C ALA A 323 -8.43 7.12 -8.04
N ILE A 324 -9.57 6.91 -7.37
CA ILE A 324 -9.77 7.13 -5.94
C ILE A 324 -9.15 5.94 -5.21
N PHE A 325 -8.08 6.16 -4.47
CA PHE A 325 -7.48 5.12 -3.64
C PHE A 325 -8.08 5.10 -2.25
N ILE A 326 -8.27 3.90 -1.70
CA ILE A 326 -8.52 3.71 -0.27
C ILE A 326 -7.18 3.33 0.36
N VAL A 327 -6.58 4.23 1.12
CA VAL A 327 -5.22 4.09 1.67
C VAL A 327 -5.22 4.13 3.19
N ALA A 328 -4.18 3.58 3.83
CA ALA A 328 -4.00 3.73 5.28
C ALA A 328 -3.34 5.07 5.68
N ASP A 329 -2.47 5.58 4.82
CA ASP A 329 -1.76 6.85 4.91
C ASP A 329 -1.06 7.17 3.57
N PHE A 330 -0.43 8.35 3.49
CA PHE A 330 0.32 8.82 2.30
C PHE A 330 1.84 8.66 2.43
N GLY A 331 2.33 7.85 3.38
CA GLY A 331 3.76 7.81 3.73
C GLY A 331 4.68 7.19 2.68
N ARG A 332 4.15 6.38 1.76
CA ARG A 332 4.93 5.67 0.72
C ARG A 332 4.83 6.29 -0.66
N PRO A 333 3.64 6.45 -1.26
CA PRO A 333 3.54 7.04 -2.59
C PRO A 333 3.91 8.53 -2.54
N PRO A 334 4.51 9.09 -3.60
CA PRO A 334 4.70 10.54 -3.69
C PRO A 334 3.33 11.26 -3.78
N PRO A 335 3.23 12.53 -3.36
CA PRO A 335 1.98 13.30 -3.37
C PRO A 335 1.31 13.41 -4.76
N THR A 336 2.09 13.31 -5.84
CA THR A 336 1.59 13.29 -7.22
C THR A 336 0.77 12.05 -7.53
N VAL A 337 1.02 10.94 -6.83
CA VAL A 337 0.35 9.65 -7.04
C VAL A 337 -0.81 9.46 -6.06
N SER A 338 -0.64 9.90 -4.81
CA SER A 338 -1.66 9.75 -3.78
C SER A 338 -1.72 10.97 -2.86
N ASN A 339 -2.94 11.48 -2.62
CA ASN A 339 -3.17 12.68 -1.82
C ASN A 339 -4.64 12.83 -1.39
N LEU A 340 -4.89 13.61 -0.35
CA LEU A 340 -6.22 13.87 0.23
C LEU A 340 -7.26 14.47 -0.74
N ARG A 341 -6.82 15.14 -1.82
CA ARG A 341 -7.75 15.74 -2.78
C ARG A 341 -8.61 14.68 -3.48
N LYS A 342 -8.04 13.50 -3.73
CA LYS A 342 -8.72 12.43 -4.48
C LYS A 342 -8.89 11.12 -3.70
N ASP A 343 -8.02 10.85 -2.74
CA ASP A 343 -7.99 9.57 -2.02
C ASP A 343 -8.73 9.66 -0.69
N VAL A 344 -9.12 8.50 -0.18
CA VAL A 344 -9.78 8.33 1.12
C VAL A 344 -8.83 7.59 2.05
N VAL A 345 -8.60 8.15 3.24
CA VAL A 345 -7.85 7.50 4.30
C VAL A 345 -8.81 6.60 5.09
N ALA A 346 -8.57 5.29 5.06
CA ALA A 346 -9.34 4.31 5.80
C ALA A 346 -8.58 3.88 7.07
N PRO A 347 -9.30 3.57 8.16
CA PRO A 347 -8.66 3.07 9.37
C PRO A 347 -8.15 1.64 9.18
N TYR A 348 -7.07 1.30 9.87
CA TYR A 348 -6.69 -0.11 9.97
C TYR A 348 -7.77 -0.88 10.72
N ALA A 349 -8.07 -2.09 10.27
CA ALA A 349 -8.94 -2.96 11.05
C ALA A 349 -8.20 -3.39 12.33
N HIS A 350 -8.65 -2.86 13.47
CA HIS A 350 -8.06 -3.14 14.77
C HIS A 350 -7.98 -4.66 15.03
N VAL A 351 -6.93 -5.08 15.73
CA VAL A 351 -6.66 -6.49 16.01
C VAL A 351 -7.04 -6.91 17.43
N VAL A 352 -7.38 -5.92 18.27
CA VAL A 352 -7.96 -6.12 19.61
C VAL A 352 -9.47 -6.31 19.57
N GLU A 353 -10.04 -6.74 20.69
CA GLU A 353 -11.50 -6.84 20.88
C GLU A 353 -12.15 -5.45 21.00
N THR A 354 -13.41 -5.36 20.56
CA THR A 354 -14.26 -4.17 20.74
C THR A 354 -14.85 -4.16 22.15
N PHE A 355 -14.95 -2.97 22.76
CA PHE A 355 -15.57 -2.78 24.07
C PHE A 355 -16.83 -1.90 23.97
N GLU A 356 -18.01 -2.50 23.78
CA GLU A 356 -19.27 -1.75 23.55
C GLU A 356 -19.91 -1.18 24.84
N ALA A 357 -19.69 -1.80 26.00
CA ALA A 357 -20.36 -1.45 27.27
C ALA A 357 -19.35 -1.01 28.34
N ASP A 358 -18.86 0.22 28.22
CA ASP A 358 -17.86 0.78 29.13
C ASP A 358 -18.50 1.77 30.12
N ASP A 359 -19.36 1.27 31.01
CA ASP A 359 -20.11 2.09 31.98
C ASP A 359 -19.39 2.16 33.33
N ILE A 360 -18.13 2.56 33.29
CA ILE A 360 -17.29 2.72 34.49
C ILE A 360 -17.69 4.02 35.20
N SER A 361 -18.01 3.95 36.49
CA SER A 361 -18.45 5.11 37.28
C SER A 361 -17.40 6.23 37.38
N ASP A 362 -16.11 5.89 37.41
CA ASP A 362 -15.00 6.85 37.37
C ASP A 362 -13.90 6.33 36.44
N PRO A 363 -14.00 6.59 35.13
CA PRO A 363 -13.05 6.06 34.16
C PRO A 363 -11.64 6.64 34.35
N TYR A 364 -11.52 7.85 34.92
CA TYR A 364 -10.24 8.51 35.12
C TYR A 364 -9.43 7.88 36.26
N GLU A 365 -10.04 7.63 37.42
CA GLU A 365 -9.33 7.02 38.56
C GLU A 365 -9.09 5.52 38.38
N SER A 366 -9.94 4.82 37.61
CA SER A 366 -9.75 3.40 37.29
C SER A 366 -8.49 3.13 36.44
N ARG A 367 -7.98 4.16 35.74
CA ARG A 367 -6.82 4.08 34.84
C ARG A 367 -5.58 4.58 35.56
N THR A 368 -4.82 3.65 36.13
CA THR A 368 -3.66 3.95 36.98
C THR A 368 -2.42 4.35 36.21
N THR A 369 -2.32 3.98 34.92
CA THR A 369 -1.18 4.34 34.07
C THR A 369 -1.46 5.67 33.37
N LEU A 370 -0.51 6.61 33.39
CA LEU A 370 -0.63 7.88 32.67
C LEU A 370 -0.50 7.66 31.16
N LEU A 371 0.63 7.10 30.71
CA LEU A 371 0.96 6.96 29.30
C LEU A 371 1.43 5.54 28.97
N PHE A 372 0.87 4.97 27.91
CA PHE A 372 1.19 3.61 27.46
C PHE A 372 1.67 3.56 26.01
N PHE A 373 2.73 2.80 25.78
CA PHE A 373 3.23 2.40 24.48
C PHE A 373 3.71 0.95 24.52
N ARG A 374 3.25 0.14 23.56
CA ARG A 374 3.83 -1.17 23.27
C ARG A 374 3.98 -1.37 21.77
N GLY A 375 5.17 -1.74 21.32
CA GLY A 375 5.43 -1.97 19.90
C GLY A 375 6.90 -2.03 19.53
N ARG A 376 7.20 -2.26 18.25
CA ARG A 376 8.59 -2.29 17.78
C ARG A 376 9.21 -0.89 17.83
N THR A 377 10.37 -0.80 18.48
CA THR A 377 11.21 0.39 18.61
C THR A 377 12.30 0.44 17.56
N ASP A 378 12.81 -0.72 17.13
CA ASP A 378 13.97 -0.82 16.25
C ASP A 378 13.50 -0.95 14.79
N ARG A 379 13.50 0.16 14.03
CA ARG A 379 13.25 0.20 12.57
C ARG A 379 14.16 1.21 11.86
N LYS A 380 14.25 1.14 10.53
CA LYS A 380 15.04 2.07 9.70
C LYS A 380 14.38 3.46 9.64
N ASP A 381 15.16 4.48 9.25
CA ASP A 381 14.75 5.88 9.07
C ASP A 381 14.03 6.51 10.29
N ASP A 382 12.70 6.57 10.27
CA ASP A 382 11.86 7.19 11.32
C ASP A 382 11.81 6.40 12.64
N GLY A 383 12.37 5.18 12.68
CA GLY A 383 12.51 4.40 13.91
C GLY A 383 13.42 5.05 14.98
N LYS A 384 14.28 6.00 14.59
CA LYS A 384 15.15 6.73 15.53
C LYS A 384 14.36 7.48 16.60
N ASP A 385 13.21 8.06 16.23
CA ASP A 385 12.37 8.81 17.16
C ASP A 385 11.76 7.90 18.23
N ARG A 386 11.38 6.66 17.87
CA ARG A 386 10.87 5.69 18.84
C ARG A 386 11.95 5.24 19.81
N GLN A 387 13.19 5.10 19.34
CA GLN A 387 14.31 4.79 20.21
C GLN A 387 14.61 5.95 21.17
N GLN A 388 14.63 7.19 20.67
CA GLN A 388 14.81 8.37 21.52
C GLN A 388 13.67 8.51 22.57
N MET A 389 12.42 8.34 22.15
CA MET A 389 11.27 8.32 23.08
C MET A 389 11.37 7.20 24.09
N LYS A 390 11.85 6.00 23.69
CA LYS A 390 12.11 4.91 24.63
C LYS A 390 13.11 5.37 25.70
N ASP A 391 14.21 5.99 25.30
CA ASP A 391 15.26 6.42 26.23
C ASP A 391 14.75 7.50 27.20
N MET A 392 13.89 8.43 26.75
CA MET A 392 13.32 9.49 27.60
C MET A 392 12.17 9.01 28.50
N LEU A 393 11.34 8.09 28.03
CA LEU A 393 10.09 7.69 28.71
C LEU A 393 10.26 6.44 29.57
N SER A 394 11.26 5.61 29.31
CA SER A 394 11.51 4.41 30.12
C SER A 394 11.88 4.76 31.55
N GLY A 395 11.21 4.15 32.53
CA GLY A 395 11.45 4.39 33.96
C GLY A 395 10.77 5.66 34.51
N GLN A 396 10.06 6.42 33.68
CA GLN A 396 9.24 7.54 34.16
C GLN A 396 8.03 7.03 34.97
N LYS A 397 7.69 7.77 36.03
CA LYS A 397 6.56 7.42 36.90
C LYS A 397 5.24 7.40 36.11
N ASP A 398 4.46 6.32 36.31
CA ASP A 398 3.16 6.05 35.68
C ASP A 398 3.22 5.93 34.14
N VAL A 399 4.39 5.61 33.57
CA VAL A 399 4.59 5.43 32.12
C VAL A 399 5.03 4.00 31.83
N ILE A 400 4.38 3.38 30.84
CA ILE A 400 4.76 2.08 30.31
C ILE A 400 5.21 2.27 28.86
N PHE A 401 6.49 1.98 28.59
CA PHE A 401 7.05 2.01 27.24
C PHE A 401 7.80 0.70 26.96
N GLU A 402 7.19 -0.18 26.18
CA GLU A 402 7.66 -1.55 25.98
C GLU A 402 7.98 -1.86 24.51
N ALA A 403 9.21 -2.31 24.26
CA ALA A 403 9.59 -2.85 22.97
C ALA A 403 8.98 -4.26 22.79
N ALA A 404 8.13 -4.43 21.78
CA ALA A 404 7.44 -5.71 21.54
C ALA A 404 7.39 -6.12 20.06
N GLY A 405 7.56 -7.42 19.82
CA GLY A 405 7.36 -8.08 18.52
C GLY A 405 5.90 -8.50 18.29
N ILE A 406 5.62 -9.15 17.15
CA ILE A 406 4.28 -9.68 16.85
C ILE A 406 4.18 -11.09 17.44
N SER A 407 3.44 -11.24 18.54
CA SER A 407 3.10 -12.54 19.14
C SER A 407 1.66 -12.51 19.66
N GLY A 408 0.99 -13.67 19.74
CA GLY A 408 -0.40 -13.75 20.21
C GLY A 408 -0.60 -13.27 21.66
N LYS A 409 0.40 -13.48 22.54
CA LYS A 409 0.42 -12.91 23.91
C LYS A 409 0.46 -11.38 23.90
N GLY A 410 1.12 -10.80 22.89
CA GLY A 410 1.27 -9.36 22.74
C GLY A 410 -0.05 -8.61 22.49
N VAL A 411 -1.06 -9.26 21.90
CA VAL A 411 -2.38 -8.62 21.68
C VAL A 411 -3.08 -8.39 23.01
N ASN A 412 -3.21 -9.43 23.85
CA ASN A 412 -3.87 -9.31 25.16
C ASN A 412 -3.13 -8.34 26.10
N GLU A 413 -1.80 -8.38 26.11
CA GLU A 413 -0.98 -7.44 26.89
C GLU A 413 -1.18 -6.00 26.43
N SER A 414 -1.26 -5.78 25.11
CA SER A 414 -1.56 -4.45 24.55
C SER A 414 -2.95 -3.99 24.95
N THR A 415 -3.97 -4.85 24.80
CA THR A 415 -5.36 -4.55 25.22
C THR A 415 -5.41 -4.15 26.69
N ASN A 416 -4.86 -4.96 27.58
CA ASN A 416 -4.85 -4.67 29.02
C ASN A 416 -4.10 -3.37 29.35
N GLY A 417 -2.94 -3.15 28.72
CA GLY A 417 -2.17 -1.92 28.90
C GLY A 417 -2.94 -0.67 28.46
N MET A 418 -3.56 -0.69 27.28
CA MET A 418 -4.39 0.42 26.79
C MET A 418 -5.60 0.68 27.70
N ARG A 419 -6.23 -0.37 28.22
CA ARG A 419 -7.41 -0.28 29.11
C ARG A 419 -7.09 0.28 30.50
N LEU A 420 -5.88 0.06 31.01
CA LEU A 420 -5.42 0.59 32.29
C LEU A 420 -4.81 2.00 32.19
N SER A 421 -4.70 2.54 30.98
CA SER A 421 -3.96 3.77 30.71
C SER A 421 -4.88 4.93 30.35
N LYS A 422 -4.54 6.13 30.84
CA LYS A 422 -5.23 7.38 30.48
C LYS A 422 -4.95 7.77 29.05
N PHE A 423 -3.68 7.67 28.64
CA PHE A 423 -3.21 8.06 27.33
C PHE A 423 -2.45 6.94 26.63
N CYS A 424 -2.60 6.85 25.31
CA CYS A 424 -1.90 5.87 24.48
C CYS A 424 -1.03 6.56 23.44
N LEU A 425 0.29 6.42 23.56
CA LEU A 425 1.26 7.05 22.69
C LEU A 425 1.25 6.40 21.30
N HIS A 426 1.16 7.23 20.27
CA HIS A 426 1.28 6.83 18.89
C HIS A 426 2.34 7.67 18.17
N PRO A 427 3.60 7.25 18.23
CA PRO A 427 4.63 7.80 17.38
C PRO A 427 4.58 7.19 15.98
N ALA A 428 4.85 8.02 14.98
CA ALA A 428 5.06 7.58 13.60
C ALA A 428 6.10 6.42 13.52
N GLY A 429 5.97 5.57 12.51
CA GLY A 429 6.91 4.47 12.23
C GLY A 429 7.44 4.55 10.81
N ASP A 430 7.59 3.40 10.14
CA ASP A 430 7.94 3.37 8.70
C ASP A 430 6.90 4.06 7.80
N THR A 431 5.70 4.29 8.34
CA THR A 431 4.66 5.14 7.77
C THR A 431 4.07 6.02 8.88
N PRO A 432 3.44 7.16 8.54
CA PRO A 432 2.87 8.08 9.53
C PRO A 432 1.84 7.42 10.46
N SER A 433 0.98 6.55 9.94
CA SER A 433 -0.09 5.89 10.70
C SER A 433 0.26 4.46 11.12
N SER A 434 -0.45 3.92 12.11
CA SER A 434 -0.34 2.50 12.47
C SER A 434 -1.62 1.93 13.07
N CYS A 435 -1.81 0.62 12.94
CA CYS A 435 -2.94 -0.11 13.55
C CYS A 435 -3.11 0.15 15.06
N ARG A 436 -2.02 0.48 15.79
CA ARG A 436 -2.05 0.78 17.22
C ARG A 436 -2.98 1.95 17.56
N LEU A 437 -3.10 2.94 16.67
CA LEU A 437 -4.03 4.06 16.87
C LEU A 437 -5.45 3.53 17.05
N PHE A 438 -5.85 2.67 16.12
CA PHE A 438 -7.20 2.14 16.04
C PHE A 438 -7.45 1.12 17.15
N ASP A 439 -6.43 0.34 17.54
CA ASP A 439 -6.49 -0.51 18.74
C ASP A 439 -6.71 0.33 20.02
N ALA A 440 -6.07 1.51 20.14
CA ALA A 440 -6.25 2.41 21.27
C ALA A 440 -7.62 3.08 21.28
N ILE A 441 -8.13 3.49 20.11
CA ILE A 441 -9.46 4.08 19.93
C ILE A 441 -10.54 3.11 20.42
N VAL A 442 -10.54 1.86 19.94
CA VAL A 442 -11.55 0.87 20.34
C VAL A 442 -11.36 0.34 21.77
N SER A 443 -10.17 0.57 22.35
CA SER A 443 -9.90 0.32 23.78
C SER A 443 -10.24 1.53 24.68
N HIS A 444 -10.80 2.59 24.09
CA HIS A 444 -11.12 3.87 24.74
C HIS A 444 -9.93 4.47 25.51
N CYS A 445 -8.73 4.40 24.95
CA CYS A 445 -7.54 5.04 25.49
C CYS A 445 -7.25 6.31 24.69
N VAL A 446 -7.23 7.48 25.34
CA VAL A 446 -7.08 8.78 24.66
C VAL A 446 -5.77 8.81 23.87
N PRO A 447 -5.80 8.90 22.53
CA PRO A 447 -4.59 8.86 21.72
C PRO A 447 -3.70 10.08 21.95
N VAL A 448 -2.39 9.85 22.01
CA VAL A 448 -1.35 10.89 21.98
C VAL A 448 -0.54 10.70 20.70
N ILE A 449 -0.87 11.47 19.68
CA ILE A 449 -0.34 11.32 18.32
C ILE A 449 0.91 12.17 18.16
N VAL A 450 2.03 11.53 17.82
CA VAL A 450 3.31 12.19 17.53
C VAL A 450 3.63 12.05 16.05
N SER A 451 3.31 13.09 15.28
CA SER A 451 3.55 13.14 13.83
C SER A 451 3.35 14.56 13.30
N ASP A 452 4.17 14.96 12.32
CA ASP A 452 4.01 16.25 11.61
C ASP A 452 3.25 16.11 10.28
N ARG A 453 2.94 14.87 9.86
CA ARG A 453 2.49 14.53 8.49
C ARG A 453 1.45 13.42 8.46
N ILE A 454 0.80 13.12 9.57
CA ILE A 454 -0.26 12.12 9.59
C ILE A 454 -1.54 12.76 9.06
N GLU A 455 -2.18 12.10 8.11
CA GLU A 455 -3.56 12.36 7.72
C GLU A 455 -4.39 11.23 8.33
N LEU A 456 -5.52 11.56 8.96
CA LEU A 456 -6.32 10.63 9.73
C LEU A 456 -7.62 10.28 8.99
N PRO A 457 -8.20 9.09 9.23
CA PRO A 457 -9.49 8.74 8.65
C PRO A 457 -10.61 9.68 9.13
N PHE A 458 -11.45 10.12 8.19
CA PHE A 458 -12.72 10.82 8.48
C PHE A 458 -12.54 12.21 9.11
N GLU A 459 -11.43 12.91 8.84
CA GLU A 459 -11.17 14.26 9.37
C GLU A 459 -12.13 15.34 8.85
N ASP A 460 -12.92 15.05 7.80
CA ASP A 460 -13.99 15.93 7.34
C ASP A 460 -15.24 15.89 8.25
N GLU A 461 -15.39 14.84 9.07
CA GLU A 461 -16.51 14.64 10.00
C GLU A 461 -16.10 14.55 11.47
N LEU A 462 -14.87 14.11 11.76
CA LEU A 462 -14.35 13.89 13.10
C LEU A 462 -13.20 14.86 13.39
N ASP A 463 -13.43 15.78 14.32
CA ASP A 463 -12.35 16.58 14.90
C ASP A 463 -11.56 15.75 15.92
N TYR A 464 -10.36 15.32 15.54
CA TYR A 464 -9.48 14.53 16.42
C TYR A 464 -9.01 15.30 17.65
N THR A 465 -9.03 16.63 17.66
CA THR A 465 -8.64 17.43 18.84
C THR A 465 -9.63 17.29 20.00
N GLU A 466 -10.84 16.81 19.72
CA GLU A 466 -11.86 16.53 20.73
C GLU A 466 -11.61 15.25 21.52
N PHE A 467 -10.78 14.33 21.02
CA PHE A 467 -10.49 13.05 21.68
C PHE A 467 -9.04 12.59 21.64
N SER A 468 -8.12 13.40 21.11
CA SER A 468 -6.70 13.08 21.01
C SER A 468 -5.84 14.31 21.35
N ILE A 469 -4.58 14.06 21.73
CA ILE A 469 -3.57 15.10 21.96
C ILE A 469 -2.47 14.94 20.91
N PHE A 470 -2.03 16.04 20.32
CA PHE A 470 -1.02 16.05 19.27
C PHE A 470 0.28 16.65 19.76
N PHE A 471 1.40 16.08 19.32
CA PHE A 471 2.74 16.65 19.45
C PHE A 471 3.46 16.56 18.11
N SER A 472 4.16 17.63 17.75
CA SER A 472 5.14 17.57 16.68
C SER A 472 6.30 16.64 17.06
N ARG A 473 7.06 16.16 16.06
CA ARG A 473 8.27 15.36 16.31
C ARG A 473 9.26 16.11 17.20
N GLU A 474 9.37 17.42 17.03
CA GLU A 474 10.31 18.25 17.80
C GLU A 474 9.83 18.49 19.23
N GLU A 475 8.54 18.66 19.46
CA GLU A 475 7.99 18.74 20.83
C GLU A 475 8.16 17.43 21.58
N ALA A 476 7.95 16.29 20.93
CA ALA A 476 8.11 14.98 21.54
C ALA A 476 9.56 14.66 21.94
N LYS A 477 10.54 15.37 21.38
CA LYS A 477 11.98 15.25 21.71
C LYS A 477 12.41 16.14 22.87
N LYS A 478 11.57 17.09 23.30
CA LYS A 478 11.88 17.95 24.46
C LYS A 478 11.67 17.15 25.74
N GLU A 479 12.74 17.00 26.51
CA GLU A 479 12.72 16.26 27.77
C GLU A 479 11.65 16.82 28.72
N GLY A 480 10.86 15.93 29.33
CA GLY A 480 9.78 16.28 30.26
C GLY A 480 8.52 16.90 29.64
N TYR A 481 8.66 17.67 28.55
CA TYR A 481 7.59 18.49 27.98
C TYR A 481 6.29 17.71 27.74
N MET A 482 6.34 16.58 27.04
CA MET A 482 5.15 15.76 26.76
C MET A 482 4.48 15.29 28.05
N LEU A 483 5.24 14.78 29.02
CA LEU A 483 4.68 14.28 30.27
C LEU A 483 4.08 15.40 31.11
N ASP A 484 4.70 16.57 31.12
CA ASP A 484 4.18 17.75 31.82
C ASP A 484 2.86 18.22 31.21
N GLN A 485 2.76 18.25 29.87
CA GLN A 485 1.50 18.55 29.18
C GLN A 485 0.42 17.51 29.52
N LEU A 486 0.72 16.21 29.44
CA LEU A 486 -0.25 15.16 29.76
C LEU A 486 -0.71 15.18 31.22
N ARG A 487 0.19 15.50 32.17
CA ARG A 487 -0.13 15.65 33.59
C ARG A 487 -0.95 16.90 33.88
N SER A 488 -0.82 17.94 33.05
CA SER A 488 -1.60 19.18 33.18
C SER A 488 -3.06 19.04 32.73
N VAL A 489 -3.39 17.98 31.99
CA VAL A 489 -4.77 17.71 31.55
C VAL A 489 -5.65 17.42 32.76
N SER A 490 -6.63 18.28 33.00
CA SER A 490 -7.58 18.11 34.09
C SER A 490 -8.41 16.83 33.93
N LYS A 491 -8.84 16.24 35.06
CA LYS A 491 -9.77 15.11 35.07
C LYS A 491 -11.02 15.38 34.24
N ALA A 492 -11.59 16.58 34.35
CA ALA A 492 -12.78 16.98 33.60
C ALA A 492 -12.55 16.92 32.07
N ARG A 493 -11.45 17.53 31.58
CA ARG A 493 -11.11 17.48 30.15
C ARG A 493 -10.81 16.06 29.68
N TRP A 494 -10.13 15.25 30.49
CA TRP A 494 -9.87 13.86 30.11
C TRP A 494 -11.15 13.04 30.00
N VAL A 495 -12.09 13.20 30.94
CA VAL A 495 -13.39 12.50 30.92
C VAL A 495 -14.23 12.92 29.71
N GLU A 496 -14.18 14.19 29.31
CA GLU A 496 -14.81 14.68 28.08
C GLU A 496 -14.22 13.99 26.83
N MET A 497 -12.89 14.00 26.68
CA MET A 497 -12.21 13.33 25.56
C MET A 497 -12.54 11.84 25.52
N TRP A 498 -12.52 11.16 26.68
CA TRP A 498 -12.85 9.75 26.80
C TRP A 498 -14.31 9.45 26.45
N GLY A 499 -15.26 10.31 26.88
CA GLY A 499 -16.67 10.17 26.56
C GLY A 499 -16.95 10.35 25.07
N TYR A 500 -16.28 11.33 24.43
CA TYR A 500 -16.37 11.51 22.98
C TYR A 500 -15.75 10.32 22.23
N LEU A 501 -14.57 9.84 22.66
CA LEU A 501 -13.92 8.65 22.10
C LEU A 501 -14.81 7.41 22.12
N LYS A 502 -15.51 7.16 23.24
CA LYS A 502 -16.49 6.06 23.37
C LYS A 502 -17.66 6.21 22.40
N LYS A 503 -18.12 7.44 22.17
CA LYS A 503 -19.22 7.72 21.22
C LYS A 503 -18.81 7.42 19.78
N ILE A 504 -17.58 7.73 19.39
CA ILE A 504 -17.09 7.66 18.01
C ILE A 504 -16.34 6.37 17.66
N SER A 505 -16.00 5.52 18.64
CA SER A 505 -15.19 4.30 18.41
C SER A 505 -15.78 3.36 17.35
N HIS A 506 -17.11 3.26 17.28
CA HIS A 506 -17.83 2.45 16.28
C HIS A 506 -17.52 2.86 14.82
N HIS A 507 -17.13 4.11 14.56
CA HIS A 507 -16.70 4.58 13.24
C HIS A 507 -15.41 3.93 12.75
N PHE A 508 -14.65 3.29 13.64
CA PHE A 508 -13.38 2.62 13.34
C PHE A 508 -13.52 1.09 13.30
N GLU A 509 -14.74 0.58 13.42
CA GLU A 509 -15.04 -0.85 13.43
C GLU A 509 -15.53 -1.33 12.07
N TYR A 510 -14.94 -2.42 11.59
CA TYR A 510 -15.40 -3.11 10.39
C TYR A 510 -16.38 -4.22 10.76
N GLN A 511 -17.62 -4.11 10.29
CA GLN A 511 -18.69 -5.02 10.68
C GLN A 511 -19.31 -5.74 9.48
N TYR A 512 -19.83 -6.94 9.73
CA TYR A 512 -20.66 -7.67 8.77
C TYR A 512 -21.81 -8.36 9.51
N PRO A 513 -23.09 -8.05 9.19
CA PRO A 513 -23.53 -7.02 8.25
C PRO A 513 -23.03 -5.60 8.59
N PRO A 514 -22.88 -4.70 7.60
CA PRO A 514 -22.50 -3.32 7.87
C PRO A 514 -23.53 -2.63 8.78
N LYS A 515 -23.06 -1.81 9.72
CA LYS A 515 -23.90 -0.99 10.61
C LYS A 515 -23.81 0.48 10.22
N LYS A 516 -24.88 1.26 10.51
CA LYS A 516 -24.88 2.72 10.29
C LYS A 516 -23.68 3.34 10.98
N GLY A 517 -22.90 4.11 10.24
CA GLY A 517 -21.71 4.79 10.76
C GLY A 517 -20.53 3.87 11.05
N ASP A 518 -20.55 2.58 10.71
CA ASP A 518 -19.33 1.77 10.82
C ASP A 518 -18.22 2.23 9.85
N ALA A 519 -17.02 1.66 9.98
CA ALA A 519 -15.87 2.07 9.16
C ALA A 519 -16.15 1.99 7.66
N VAL A 520 -16.92 1.00 7.20
CA VAL A 520 -17.24 0.85 5.77
C VAL A 520 -18.22 1.93 5.31
N ASN A 521 -19.21 2.26 6.14
CA ASN A 521 -20.17 3.33 5.89
C ASN A 521 -19.43 4.68 5.78
N MET A 522 -18.54 4.96 6.73
CA MET A 522 -17.70 6.17 6.72
C MET A 522 -16.82 6.24 5.47
N ILE A 523 -16.18 5.12 5.06
CA ILE A 523 -15.38 5.07 3.82
C ILE A 523 -16.23 5.39 2.59
N TRP A 524 -17.42 4.80 2.45
CA TRP A 524 -18.29 5.07 1.31
C TRP A 524 -18.80 6.51 1.27
N ARG A 525 -19.05 7.11 2.45
CA ARG A 525 -19.43 8.51 2.57
C ARG A 525 -18.30 9.45 2.13
N GLU A 526 -17.06 9.19 2.54
CA GLU A 526 -15.87 9.91 2.06
C GLU A 526 -15.67 9.75 0.55
N VAL A 527 -15.86 8.55 -0.01
CA VAL A 527 -15.85 8.34 -1.47
C VAL A 527 -16.90 9.22 -2.16
N LYS A 528 -18.11 9.31 -1.57
CA LYS A 528 -19.17 10.18 -2.07
C LYS A 528 -18.75 11.66 -2.01
N HIS A 529 -18.05 12.10 -0.97
CA HIS A 529 -17.52 13.47 -0.88
C HIS A 529 -16.47 13.79 -1.95
N LYS A 530 -15.76 12.81 -2.51
CA LYS A 530 -14.81 13.04 -3.62
C LYS A 530 -15.50 13.20 -4.98
N LEU A 531 -16.78 12.80 -5.12
CA LEU A 531 -17.48 12.77 -6.42
C LEU A 531 -17.51 14.09 -7.18
N PRO A 532 -17.81 15.27 -6.58
CA PRO A 532 -17.91 16.51 -7.35
C PRO A 532 -16.59 16.85 -8.04
N ALA A 533 -15.46 16.70 -7.35
CA ALA A 533 -14.13 16.92 -7.91
C ALA A 533 -13.78 15.88 -8.98
N THR A 534 -14.09 14.61 -8.73
CA THR A 534 -13.90 13.52 -9.69
C THR A 534 -14.69 13.73 -10.98
N GLN A 535 -15.97 14.11 -10.89
CA GLN A 535 -16.82 14.38 -12.04
C GLN A 535 -16.32 15.58 -12.85
N LEU A 536 -15.87 16.64 -12.17
CA LEU A 536 -15.22 17.77 -12.83
C LEU A 536 -13.99 17.32 -13.62
N ASP A 537 -13.12 16.51 -13.02
CA ASP A 537 -11.92 16.01 -13.68
C ASP A 537 -12.25 15.07 -14.86
N VAL A 538 -13.31 14.25 -14.76
CA VAL A 538 -13.82 13.42 -15.87
C VAL A 538 -14.33 14.30 -17.02
N HIS A 539 -15.19 15.29 -16.74
CA HIS A 539 -15.73 16.20 -17.76
C HIS A 539 -14.62 16.98 -18.47
N ARG A 540 -13.62 17.44 -17.72
CA ARG A 540 -12.44 18.10 -18.28
C ARG A 540 -11.64 17.15 -19.17
N ASN A 541 -11.33 15.95 -18.70
CA ASN A 541 -10.54 14.99 -19.48
C ASN A 541 -11.25 14.60 -20.80
N ARG A 542 -12.58 14.47 -20.81
CA ARG A 542 -13.35 14.15 -22.04
C ARG A 542 -13.26 15.22 -23.13
N ARG A 543 -13.16 16.51 -22.76
CA ARG A 543 -13.08 17.62 -23.74
C ARG A 543 -11.65 17.91 -24.21
N LEU A 544 -10.64 17.44 -23.50
CA LEU A 544 -9.24 17.77 -23.78
C LEU A 544 -8.68 16.90 -24.91
N LYS A 545 -8.07 17.55 -25.91
CA LYS A 545 -7.36 16.88 -27.02
C LYS A 545 -5.93 16.49 -26.65
N VAL A 546 -5.37 17.17 -25.64
CA VAL A 546 -4.05 16.91 -25.06
C VAL A 546 -4.27 16.57 -23.59
N PRO A 547 -3.69 15.48 -23.06
CA PRO A 547 -3.81 15.13 -21.65
C PRO A 547 -3.44 16.29 -20.71
N ASP A 548 -4.01 16.29 -19.51
CA ASP A 548 -3.71 17.30 -18.48
C ASP A 548 -2.20 17.52 -18.31
N TRP A 549 -1.75 18.78 -18.33
CA TRP A 549 -0.34 19.16 -18.29
C TRP A 549 0.34 18.89 -16.94
N TRP A 550 -0.43 18.58 -15.89
CA TRP A 550 0.05 18.28 -14.54
C TRP A 550 0.08 16.78 -14.22
N ARG A 551 -0.04 15.90 -15.23
CA ARG A 551 0.12 14.46 -15.04
C ARG A 551 1.49 14.09 -14.50
#